data_AF-A0A914VL92-F1
#
_entry.id   AF-A0A914VL92-F1
#
_cell.length_a   1.000
_cell.length_b   1.000
_cell.length_c   1.000
_cell.angle_alpha   90.00
_cell.angle_beta   90.00
_cell.angle_gamma   90.00
#
_symmetry.space_group_name_H-M   'P 1'
#
loop_
_entity.id
_entity.type
_entity.pdbx_description
1 polymer ?
#
loop_
_entity_poly.entity_id
_entity_poly.type
_entity_poly.pdbx_seq_one_letter_code
_entity_poly.pdbx_strand_id
1 'polypeptide(L)'
;MEDDVQNDSVFNRFCENVSIPTAKYLTSKHNRTVRIVTWILILIMAGLTVYQIYERSAYYTTEPITVTVTESNQDSSVMPAMVICPPGQFRASLASKRVYGQSIDDDGGTMNSELFNFEQYRD
;
A
#
# COMPACT_ATOMS: atom_id res chain seq x y z
N MET A 1 -34.69 29.00 -45.91
CA MET A 1 -33.49 29.83 -45.67
C MET A 1 -33.62 30.67 -44.41
N GLU A 2 -34.83 30.91 -43.89
CA GLU A 2 -35.05 31.58 -42.60
C GLU A 2 -34.71 30.73 -41.36
N ASP A 3 -34.75 29.40 -41.44
CA ASP A 3 -34.52 28.52 -40.29
C ASP A 3 -33.06 28.55 -39.78
N ASP A 4 -32.07 28.68 -40.68
CA ASP A 4 -30.66 28.75 -40.31
C ASP A 4 -30.31 30.05 -39.55
N VAL A 5 -30.91 31.16 -39.97
CA VAL A 5 -30.69 32.48 -39.35
C VAL A 5 -31.22 32.51 -37.92
N GLN A 6 -32.36 31.84 -37.68
CA GLN A 6 -32.95 31.75 -36.35
C GLN A 6 -32.11 30.86 -35.42
N ASN A 7 -31.59 29.74 -35.92
CA ASN A 7 -30.80 28.82 -35.13
C ASN A 7 -29.46 29.43 -34.68
N ASP A 8 -28.81 30.19 -35.57
CA ASP A 8 -27.58 30.93 -35.24
C ASP A 8 -27.80 31.95 -34.12
N SER A 9 -28.95 32.64 -34.11
CA SER A 9 -29.28 33.65 -33.09
C SER A 9 -29.51 33.04 -31.69
N VAL A 10 -30.12 31.86 -31.62
CA VAL A 10 -30.37 31.13 -30.39
C VAL A 10 -29.07 30.54 -29.85
N PHE A 11 -28.27 29.94 -30.72
CA PHE A 11 -26.96 29.37 -30.35
C PHE A 11 -26.01 30.45 -29.82
N ASN A 12 -25.99 31.62 -30.44
CA ASN A 12 -25.13 32.72 -30.02
C ASN A 12 -25.51 33.24 -28.62
N ARG A 13 -26.81 33.39 -28.34
CA ARG A 13 -27.30 33.72 -26.99
C ARG A 13 -26.96 32.65 -25.97
N PHE A 14 -27.02 31.37 -26.36
CA PHE A 14 -26.62 30.28 -25.47
C PHE A 14 -25.13 30.36 -25.13
N CYS A 15 -24.27 30.49 -26.12
CA CYS A 15 -22.82 30.61 -25.91
C CYS A 15 -22.40 31.85 -25.12
N GLU A 16 -23.19 32.92 -25.15
CA GLU A 16 -22.94 34.14 -24.38
C GLU A 16 -23.30 33.99 -22.89
N ASN A 17 -24.30 33.16 -22.59
CA ASN A 17 -24.78 32.88 -21.23
C ASN A 17 -24.09 31.67 -20.55
N VAL A 18 -23.35 30.87 -21.31
CA VAL A 18 -22.61 29.72 -20.79
C VAL A 18 -21.25 30.18 -20.26
N SER A 19 -20.86 29.67 -19.10
CA SER A 19 -19.60 29.99 -18.41
C SER A 19 -18.34 29.45 -19.11
N ILE A 20 -18.48 28.81 -20.28
CA ILE A 20 -17.37 28.25 -21.04
C ILE A 20 -16.67 29.41 -21.77
N PRO A 21 -15.45 29.79 -21.35
CA PRO A 21 -14.77 30.96 -21.89
C PRO A 21 -14.52 30.85 -23.40
N THR A 22 -14.35 29.62 -23.89
CA THR A 22 -14.10 29.31 -25.30
C THR A 22 -15.36 29.41 -26.18
N ALA A 23 -16.57 29.31 -25.61
CA ALA A 23 -17.83 29.37 -26.34
C ALA A 23 -18.05 30.74 -27.02
N LYS A 24 -17.56 31.81 -26.42
CA LYS A 24 -17.63 33.18 -26.99
C LYS A 24 -16.81 33.34 -28.28
N TYR A 25 -15.74 32.56 -28.43
CA TYR A 25 -14.88 32.62 -29.62
C TYR A 25 -15.44 31.79 -30.78
N LEU A 26 -16.33 30.84 -30.49
CA LEU A 26 -17.01 30.00 -31.49
C LEU A 26 -18.08 30.76 -32.27
N THR A 27 -18.74 31.72 -31.62
CA THR A 27 -19.87 32.46 -32.18
C THR A 27 -19.51 33.86 -32.64
N SER A 28 -18.37 34.40 -32.20
CA SER A 28 -17.86 35.67 -32.70
C SER A 28 -17.48 35.57 -34.18
N LYS A 29 -17.85 36.58 -34.97
CA LYS A 29 -17.66 36.68 -36.43
C LYS A 29 -16.19 36.99 -36.79
N HIS A 30 -15.25 36.31 -36.12
CA HIS A 30 -13.81 36.52 -36.24
C HIS A 30 -13.23 35.68 -37.38
N ASN A 31 -11.95 35.92 -37.74
CA ASN A 31 -11.25 35.23 -38.82
C ASN A 31 -11.40 33.71 -38.77
N ARG A 32 -11.66 33.07 -39.93
CA ARG A 32 -11.85 31.60 -40.05
C ARG A 32 -10.75 30.78 -39.39
N THR A 33 -9.51 31.26 -39.45
CA THR A 33 -8.35 30.60 -38.82
C THR A 33 -8.48 30.47 -37.31
N VAL A 34 -8.95 31.52 -36.63
CA VAL A 34 -9.11 31.50 -35.17
C VAL A 34 -10.19 30.51 -34.76
N ARG A 35 -11.31 30.45 -35.49
CA ARG A 35 -12.37 29.47 -35.25
C ARG A 35 -11.83 28.04 -35.33
N ILE A 36 -11.02 27.72 -36.35
CA ILE A 36 -10.42 26.39 -36.50
C ILE A 36 -9.46 26.08 -35.34
N VAL A 37 -8.60 27.03 -34.97
CA VAL A 37 -7.67 26.87 -33.84
C VAL A 37 -8.42 26.65 -32.53
N THR A 38 -9.49 27.39 -32.27
CA THR A 38 -10.33 27.21 -31.08
C THR A 38 -10.99 25.83 -31.06
N TRP A 39 -11.48 25.33 -32.20
CA TRP A 39 -12.03 23.97 -32.29
C TRP A 39 -10.98 22.89 -31.98
N ILE A 40 -9.78 23.01 -32.54
CA ILE A 40 -8.68 22.08 -32.27
C ILE A 40 -8.32 22.10 -30.78
N LEU A 41 -8.22 23.29 -30.18
CA LEU A 41 -7.91 23.44 -28.77
C LEU A 41 -8.98 22.80 -27.86
N ILE A 42 -10.26 22.95 -28.20
CA ILE A 42 -11.36 22.30 -27.47
C ILE A 42 -11.24 20.78 -27.55
N LEU A 43 -10.94 20.22 -28.73
CA LEU A 43 -10.78 18.77 -28.89
C LEU A 43 -9.59 18.23 -28.08
N ILE A 44 -8.47 18.96 -28.06
CA ILE A 44 -7.30 18.58 -27.25
C ILE A 44 -7.66 18.59 -25.76
N MET A 45 -8.30 19.66 -25.28
CA MET A 45 -8.69 19.77 -23.88
C MET A 45 -9.72 18.72 -23.47
N ALA A 46 -10.67 18.39 -24.35
CA ALA A 46 -11.62 17.30 -24.11
C ALA A 46 -10.90 15.96 -23.99
N GLY A 47 -9.94 15.67 -24.89
CA GLY A 47 -9.14 14.45 -24.83
C GLY A 47 -8.32 14.32 -23.54
N LEU A 48 -7.66 15.40 -23.13
CA LEU A 48 -6.92 15.44 -21.86
C LEU A 48 -7.83 15.22 -20.65
N THR A 49 -9.02 15.80 -20.68
CA THR A 49 -10.00 15.65 -19.59
C THR A 49 -10.47 14.20 -19.48
N VAL A 50 -10.77 13.55 -20.61
CA VAL A 50 -11.14 12.12 -20.65
C VAL A 50 -10.00 11.25 -20.13
N TYR A 51 -8.76 11.55 -20.51
CA TYR A 51 -7.58 10.84 -20.02
C TYR A 51 -7.41 10.97 -18.50
N GLN A 52 -7.56 12.18 -17.95
CA GLN A 52 -7.51 12.41 -16.51
C GLN A 52 -8.63 11.68 -15.76
N ILE A 53 -9.85 11.68 -16.30
CA ILE A 53 -10.97 10.93 -15.71
C ILE A 53 -10.66 9.43 -15.71
N TYR A 54 -10.12 8.91 -16.81
CA TYR A 54 -9.75 7.50 -16.90
C TYR A 54 -8.70 7.14 -15.84
N GLU A 55 -7.62 7.91 -15.73
CA GLU A 55 -6.56 7.66 -14.76
C GLU A 55 -7.09 7.68 -13.32
N ARG A 56 -7.93 8.67 -12.99
CA ARG A 56 -8.56 8.76 -11.66
C ARG A 56 -9.51 7.60 -11.41
N SER A 57 -10.32 7.22 -12.39
CA SER A 57 -11.23 6.08 -12.26
C SER A 57 -10.48 4.77 -12.02
N ALA A 58 -9.37 4.55 -12.75
CA ALA A 58 -8.51 3.39 -12.57
C ALA A 58 -7.87 3.38 -11.18
N TYR A 59 -7.40 4.53 -10.70
CA TYR A 59 -6.87 4.67 -9.33
C TYR A 59 -7.91 4.27 -8.27
N TYR A 60 -9.15 4.74 -8.38
CA TYR A 60 -10.20 4.38 -7.42
C TYR A 60 -10.58 2.89 -7.46
N THR A 61 -10.50 2.24 -8.63
CA THR A 61 -10.75 0.79 -8.73
C THR A 61 -9.67 -0.07 -8.08
N THR A 62 -8.49 0.49 -7.81
CA THR A 62 -7.38 -0.24 -7.18
C THR A 62 -7.37 -0.17 -5.65
N GLU A 63 -8.42 0.39 -5.02
CA GLU A 63 -8.57 0.54 -3.56
C GLU A 63 -7.25 0.89 -2.84
N PRO A 64 -6.62 2.03 -3.16
CA PRO A 64 -5.32 2.37 -2.61
C PRO A 64 -5.44 2.64 -1.11
N ILE A 65 -4.99 1.68 -0.30
CA ILE A 65 -4.93 1.82 1.16
C ILE A 65 -3.84 2.85 1.48
N THR A 66 -4.25 4.06 1.84
CA THR A 66 -3.33 5.09 2.29
C THR A 66 -3.08 4.90 3.78
N VAL A 67 -1.90 4.36 4.14
CA VAL A 67 -1.49 4.23 5.54
C VAL A 67 -0.92 5.54 6.05
N THR A 68 -1.69 6.22 6.91
CA THR A 68 -1.21 7.41 7.62
C THR A 68 -0.44 6.96 8.86
N VAL A 69 0.89 7.03 8.82
CA VAL A 69 1.73 6.79 10.00
C VAL A 69 1.75 8.06 10.84
N THR A 70 1.01 8.05 11.94
CA THR A 70 1.07 9.11 12.95
C THR A 70 1.83 8.60 14.15
N GLU A 71 2.93 9.25 14.52
CA GLU A 71 3.64 8.93 15.75
C GLU A 71 2.84 9.45 16.95
N SER A 72 2.11 8.55 17.59
CA SER A 72 1.46 8.82 18.87
C SER A 72 2.46 8.54 19.98
N ASN A 73 3.06 9.60 20.55
CA ASN A 73 3.80 9.50 21.80
C ASN A 73 2.77 9.27 22.92
N GLN A 74 2.44 8.00 23.17
CA GLN A 74 1.62 7.61 24.30
C GLN A 74 2.51 7.48 25.55
N ASP A 75 2.19 8.22 26.60
CA ASP A 75 2.90 8.18 27.90
C ASP A 75 2.80 6.80 28.59
N SER A 76 1.87 5.94 28.15
CA SER A 76 1.68 4.58 28.66
C SER A 76 1.95 3.53 27.59
N SER A 77 3.23 3.28 27.28
CA SER A 77 3.64 2.19 26.40
C SER A 77 3.56 0.85 27.14
N VAL A 78 2.79 -0.11 26.62
CA VAL A 78 2.73 -1.48 27.17
C VAL A 78 4.01 -2.20 26.77
N MET A 79 4.77 -2.65 27.77
CA MET A 79 6.01 -3.38 27.55
C MET A 79 5.72 -4.69 26.81
N PRO A 80 6.37 -4.96 25.65
CA PRO A 80 6.14 -6.20 24.92
C PRO A 80 6.66 -7.39 25.72
N ALA A 81 6.01 -8.55 25.54
CA ALA A 81 6.45 -9.79 26.15
C ALA A 81 7.80 -10.22 25.53
N MET A 82 8.87 -10.14 26.32
CA MET A 82 10.19 -10.63 25.92
C MET A 82 10.31 -12.11 26.23
N VAL A 83 10.47 -12.92 25.19
CA VAL A 83 10.77 -14.35 25.34
C VAL A 83 12.27 -14.55 25.09
N ILE A 84 13.00 -14.91 26.15
CA ILE A 84 14.43 -15.20 26.07
C ILE A 84 14.60 -16.72 26.06
N CYS A 85 15.09 -17.25 24.93
CA CYS A 85 15.45 -18.65 24.82
C CYS A 85 16.94 -18.84 25.14
N PRO A 86 17.29 -19.76 26.06
CA PRO A 86 18.69 -20.14 26.26
C PRO A 86 19.23 -20.84 25.00
N PRO A 87 20.50 -20.62 24.62
CA PRO A 87 21.10 -21.20 23.41
C PRO A 87 21.28 -22.73 23.49
N GLY A 88 21.13 -23.31 24.68
CA GLY A 88 21.20 -24.76 24.88
C GLY A 88 19.85 -25.42 24.65
N GLN A 89 19.78 -26.31 23.65
CA GLN A 89 18.58 -27.10 23.35
C GLN A 89 18.31 -28.20 24.40
N PHE A 90 19.32 -28.58 25.19
CA PHE A 90 19.22 -29.66 26.15
C PHE A 90 19.91 -29.32 27.47
N ARG A 91 19.23 -29.57 28.59
CA ARG A 91 19.86 -29.61 29.91
C ARG A 91 20.49 -30.98 30.12
N ALA A 92 21.82 -31.05 30.11
CA ALA A 92 22.56 -32.29 30.34
C ALA A 92 22.14 -32.99 31.65
N SER A 93 21.75 -32.22 32.67
CA SER A 93 21.23 -32.74 33.95
C SER A 93 19.87 -33.45 33.87
N LEU A 94 19.05 -33.15 32.86
CA LEU A 94 17.79 -33.86 32.60
C LEU A 94 18.02 -35.11 31.75
N ALA A 95 19.04 -35.11 30.88
CA ALA A 95 19.43 -36.28 30.10
C ALA A 95 20.02 -37.39 30.99
N SER A 96 20.90 -37.03 31.93
CA SER A 96 21.48 -38.00 32.87
C SER A 96 20.44 -38.58 33.83
N LYS A 97 19.41 -37.82 34.22
CA LYS A 97 18.34 -38.34 35.10
C LYS A 97 17.48 -39.42 34.45
N ARG A 98 17.32 -39.43 33.12
CA ARG A 98 16.65 -40.57 32.43
C ARG A 98 17.55 -41.80 32.36
N VAL A 99 18.86 -41.62 32.22
CA VAL A 99 19.82 -42.73 32.15
C VAL A 99 20.01 -43.38 33.53
N TYR A 100 20.15 -42.58 34.59
CA TYR A 100 20.27 -43.10 35.97
C TYR A 100 18.92 -43.46 36.62
N GLY A 101 17.81 -42.85 36.21
CA GLY A 101 16.49 -43.15 36.73
C GLY A 101 15.91 -44.48 36.26
N GLN A 102 16.51 -45.12 35.24
CA GLN A 102 16.11 -46.43 34.76
C GLN A 102 16.97 -47.57 35.35
N SER A 103 17.98 -47.25 36.18
CA SER A 103 18.83 -48.25 36.84
C SER A 103 18.67 -48.27 38.37
N ILE A 104 17.70 -47.54 38.93
CA ILE A 104 17.36 -47.60 40.36
C ILE A 104 15.94 -48.16 40.47
N ASP A 105 15.72 -49.35 39.93
CA ASP A 105 14.61 -50.22 40.31
C ASP A 105 15.02 -51.71 40.35
N ASP A 106 16.24 -52.07 39.89
CA ASP A 106 16.79 -53.41 40.06
C ASP A 106 18.15 -53.35 40.75
N ASP A 107 18.20 -53.96 41.94
CA ASP A 107 19.36 -54.40 42.70
C ASP A 107 20.27 -53.35 43.39
N GLY A 108 20.17 -53.36 44.73
CA GLY A 108 21.16 -52.76 45.62
C GLY A 108 22.54 -53.38 45.38
N GLY A 109 23.44 -52.60 44.77
CA GLY A 109 24.82 -53.01 44.50
C GLY A 109 25.78 -51.82 44.52
N THR A 110 26.68 -51.83 45.50
CA THR A 110 27.96 -51.12 45.62
C THR A 110 28.39 -50.18 44.48
N MET A 111 28.53 -48.89 44.79
CA MET A 111 29.16 -47.88 43.93
C MET A 111 30.68 -48.09 43.88
N ASN A 112 31.19 -48.52 42.72
CA ASN A 112 32.56 -48.21 42.32
C ASN A 112 32.55 -46.90 41.53
N SER A 113 33.30 -45.94 42.05
CA SER A 113 33.60 -44.67 41.41
C SER A 113 34.56 -44.88 40.24
N GLU A 114 34.04 -44.99 39.02
CA GLU A 114 34.84 -44.77 37.82
C GLU A 114 34.52 -43.39 37.23
N LEU A 115 35.51 -42.52 37.39
CA LEU A 115 35.70 -41.25 36.70
C LEU A 115 35.52 -41.45 35.19
N PHE A 116 34.42 -40.93 34.64
CA PHE A 116 34.33 -40.74 33.20
C PHE A 116 35.10 -39.49 32.80
N ASN A 117 36.22 -39.73 32.11
CA ASN A 117 37.18 -38.76 31.60
C ASN A 117 36.53 -37.62 30.81
N PHE A 118 36.82 -36.40 31.26
CA PHE A 118 36.45 -35.13 30.65
C PHE A 118 37.54 -34.68 29.66
N GLU A 119 37.86 -35.50 28.66
CA GLU A 119 38.99 -35.18 27.75
C GLU A 119 38.70 -35.41 26.26
N GLN A 120 37.44 -35.28 25.84
CA GLN A 120 37.10 -35.47 24.43
C GLN A 120 36.03 -34.51 23.90
N TYR A 121 36.13 -33.21 24.24
CA TYR A 121 35.45 -32.16 23.48
C TYR A 121 36.26 -30.86 23.55
N ARG A 122 37.41 -30.86 22.85
CA ARG A 122 38.15 -29.66 22.49
C ARG A 122 38.45 -29.73 21.01
N ASP A 123 37.49 -29.30 20.21
CA ASP A 123 37.66 -28.69 18.89
C ASP A 123 36.53 -27.67 18.68
#